data_AF-A0A3P6B014-F1
#
_entry.id   AF-A0A3P6B014-F1
#
_cell.length_a   1.000
_cell.length_b   1.000
_cell.length_c   1.000
_cell.angle_alpha   90.00
_cell.angle_beta   90.00
_cell.angle_gamma   90.00
#
_symmetry.space_group_name_H-M   'P 1'
#
loop_
_entity.id
_entity.type
_entity.pdbx_description
1 polymer ?
#
loop_
_entity_poly.entity_id
_entity_poly.type
_entity_poly.pdbx_seq_one_letter_code
_entity_poly.pdbx_strand_id
1 'polypeptide(L)' 'MQFRLLHHWEAHKNVKGGPDILLGIEMLMIDEEGTLAQGFIDQNRCNQYEKNLERGSIYTLTNFYASNSKVMYHVA' A
#
# COMPACT_ATOMS: atom_id res chain seq x y z
N MET A 1 -13.91 5.14 -0.52
CA MET A 1 -13.56 4.63 -1.87
C MET A 1 -13.31 3.14 -1.75
N GLN A 2 -13.84 2.32 -2.65
CA GLN A 2 -13.71 0.86 -2.56
C GLN A 2 -12.61 0.37 -3.49
N PHE A 3 -11.81 -0.56 -3.00
CA PHE A 3 -10.73 -1.18 -3.75
C PHE A 3 -10.63 -2.65 -3.43
N ARG A 4 -10.23 -3.45 -4.41
CA ARG A 4 -9.79 -4.82 -4.20
C ARG A 4 -8.28 -4.86 -3.98
N LEU A 5 -7.84 -5.49 -2.90
CA LEU A 5 -6.43 -5.68 -2.61
C LEU A 5 -5.84 -6.76 -3.54
N LEU A 6 -4.91 -6.40 -4.40
CA LEU A 6 -4.26 -7.33 -5.32
C LEU A 6 -3.04 -8.01 -4.70
N HIS A 7 -2.25 -7.22 -3.95
CA HIS A 7 -1.08 -7.69 -3.24
C HIS A 7 -0.66 -6.69 -2.16
N HIS A 8 0.09 -7.15 -1.16
CA HIS A 8 0.75 -6.28 -0.17
C HIS A 8 2.09 -6.90 0.23
N TRP A 9 3.02 -6.05 0.67
CA TRP A 9 4.32 -6.46 1.18
C TRP A 9 4.84 -5.46 2.21
N GLU A 10 5.76 -5.92 3.05
CA GLU A 10 6.48 -5.05 3.98
C GLU A 10 7.44 -4.14 3.20
N ALA A 11 7.34 -2.84 3.41
CA ALA A 11 8.23 -1.84 2.82
C ALA A 11 9.37 -1.55 3.80
N HIS A 12 10.59 -1.76 3.35
CA HIS A 12 11.78 -1.70 4.20
C HIS A 12 12.78 -0.65 3.69
N LYS A 13 13.46 0.02 4.60
CA LYS A 13 14.58 0.91 4.30
C LYS A 13 15.90 0.22 4.64
N ASN A 14 16.63 -0.11 3.59
CA ASN A 14 18.00 -0.58 3.71
C ASN A 14 18.94 0.60 4.04
N VAL A 15 19.58 0.54 5.21
CA VAL A 15 20.63 1.49 5.60
C VAL A 15 21.98 0.83 5.37
N LYS A 16 22.86 1.42 4.54
CA LYS A 16 24.20 0.87 4.29
C LYS A 16 25.00 0.79 5.60
N GLY A 17 25.35 -0.43 6.01
CA GLY A 17 26.06 -0.69 7.27
C GLY A 17 25.20 -0.54 8.53
N GLY A 18 23.88 -0.43 8.37
CA GLY A 18 22.92 -0.29 9.47
C GLY A 18 21.86 -1.39 9.46
N PRO A 19 20.94 -1.37 10.45
CA PRO A 19 19.84 -2.32 10.53
C PRO A 19 18.83 -2.08 9.39
N ASP A 20 18.14 -3.14 9.04
CA ASP A 20 16.96 -3.06 8.18
C ASP A 20 15.78 -2.46 8.97
N ILE A 21 15.08 -1.48 8.39
CA ILE A 21 14.06 -0.69 9.09
C ILE A 21 12.73 -0.84 8.34
N LEU A 22 11.74 -1.45 8.99
CA LEU A 22 10.37 -1.48 8.50
C LEU A 22 9.81 -0.04 8.42
N LEU A 23 9.41 0.38 7.23
CA LEU A 23 8.75 1.66 7.00
C LEU A 23 7.24 1.56 7.08
N GLY A 24 6.68 0.41 6.71
CA GLY A 24 5.24 0.23 6.61
C GLY A 24 4.84 -0.95 5.73
N ILE A 25 3.57 -0.97 5.33
CA ILE A 25 3.02 -1.94 4.37
C ILE A 25 2.68 -1.20 3.09
N GLU A 26 3.21 -1.68 1.99
CA GLU A 26 2.88 -1.21 0.66
C GLU A 26 1.81 -2.12 0.05
N MET A 27 0.85 -1.53 -0.65
CA MET A 27 -0.34 -2.22 -1.15
C MET A 27 -0.57 -1.87 -2.62
N LEU A 28 -0.90 -2.89 -3.41
CA LEU A 28 -1.41 -2.74 -4.77
C LEU A 28 -2.90 -3.04 -4.79
N MET A 29 -3.68 -2.13 -5.34
CA MET A 29 -5.13 -2.13 -5.29
C MET A 29 -5.74 -1.79 -6.65
N ILE A 30 -6.97 -2.23 -6.89
CA ILE A 30 -7.74 -1.88 -8.10
C ILE A 30 -9.16 -1.46 -7.71
N ASP A 31 -9.67 -0.38 -8.31
CA ASP A 31 -11.07 0.04 -8.12
C ASP A 31 -12.02 -0.64 -9.12
N GLU A 32 -13.31 -0.27 -9.05
CA GLU A 32 -14.36 -0.81 -9.91
C GLU A 32 -14.23 -0.40 -11.38
N GLU A 33 -13.55 0.71 -11.68
CA GLU A 33 -13.29 1.19 -13.03
C GLU A 33 -12.06 0.51 -13.67
N GLY A 34 -11.33 -0.30 -12.89
CA GLY A 34 -10.11 -0.96 -13.33
C GLY A 34 -8.86 -0.08 -13.12
N THR A 35 -8.96 1.00 -12.36
CA THR A 35 -7.83 1.88 -12.07
C THR A 35 -6.96 1.27 -10.99
N LEU A 36 -5.67 1.09 -11.31
CA LEU A 36 -4.68 0.65 -10.33
C LEU A 36 -4.28 1.79 -9.39
N ALA A 37 -4.24 1.50 -8.10
CA ALA A 37 -3.77 2.41 -7.07
C ALA A 37 -2.70 1.73 -6.21
N GLN A 38 -1.68 2.50 -5.86
CA GLN A 38 -0.67 2.11 -4.89
C GLN A 38 -0.96 2.81 -3.57
N GLY A 39 -1.06 2.02 -2.50
CA GLY A 39 -1.32 2.49 -1.15
C GLY A 39 -0.14 2.21 -0.23
N PHE A 40 -0.05 2.98 0.84
CA PHE A 40 0.98 2.81 1.87
C PHE A 40 0.38 3.01 3.25
N ILE A 41 0.64 2.08 4.16
CA ILE A 41 0.30 2.17 5.59
C ILE A 41 1.59 2.34 6.36
N ASP A 42 1.70 3.40 7.16
CA ASP A 42 2.91 3.65 7.94
C ASP A 42 3.14 2.62 9.05
N GLN A 43 4.40 2.44 9.46
CA GLN A 43 4.80 1.50 10.51
C GLN A 43 3.96 1.60 11.79
N ASN A 44 3.56 2.82 12.21
CA ASN A 44 2.81 2.99 13.46
C ASN A 44 1.38 2.44 13.37
N ARG A 45 0.87 2.24 12.15
CA ARG A 45 -0.45 1.70 11.87
C ARG A 45 -0.44 0.26 11.38
N CYS A 46 0.73 -0.31 11.07
CA CYS A 46 0.82 -1.68 10.53
C CYS A 46 0.11 -2.70 11.42
N ASN A 47 0.38 -2.69 12.74
CA ASN A 47 -0.24 -3.59 13.71
C ASN A 47 -1.79 -3.58 13.70
N GLN A 48 -2.40 -2.45 13.32
CA GLN A 48 -3.85 -2.30 13.26
C GLN A 48 -4.45 -2.97 12.01
N TYR A 49 -3.74 -2.93 10.89
CA TYR A 49 -4.30 -3.28 9.59
C TYR A 49 -3.77 -4.59 9.03
N GLU A 50 -2.50 -4.95 9.30
CA GLU A 50 -1.81 -6.09 8.70
C GLU A 50 -2.62 -7.40 8.81
N LYS A 51 -3.17 -7.68 10.00
CA LYS A 51 -3.96 -8.89 10.26
C LYS A 51 -5.26 -8.97 9.46
N ASN A 52 -5.72 -7.84 8.94
CA ASN A 52 -6.98 -7.73 8.20
C ASN A 52 -6.74 -7.59 6.70
N LEU A 53 -5.48 -7.51 6.23
CA LEU A 53 -5.13 -7.40 4.81
C LEU A 53 -5.10 -8.79 4.16
N GLU A 54 -6.10 -9.07 3.36
CA GLU A 54 -6.28 -10.33 2.65
C GLU A 54 -6.32 -10.07 1.15
N ARG A 55 -5.50 -10.84 0.43
CA ARG A 55 -5.43 -10.76 -1.02
C ARG A 55 -6.77 -11.14 -1.65
N GLY A 56 -7.28 -10.30 -2.55
CA GLY A 56 -8.54 -10.49 -3.26
C GLY A 56 -9.75 -9.91 -2.54
N SER A 57 -9.63 -9.52 -1.27
CA SER A 57 -10.70 -8.91 -0.49
C SER A 57 -10.93 -7.45 -0.89
N ILE A 58 -12.17 -6.99 -0.74
CA ILE A 58 -12.60 -5.62 -1.04
C ILE A 58 -12.63 -4.81 0.25
N TYR A 59 -11.98 -3.66 0.22
CA TYR A 59 -11.87 -2.74 1.35
C TYR A 59 -12.47 -1.39 1.01
N THR A 60 -13.12 -0.79 1.99
CA THR A 60 -13.51 0.62 1.95
C THR A 60 -12.45 1.44 2.64
N LEU A 61 -11.69 2.22 1.86
CA LEU A 61 -10.75 3.21 2.41
C LEU A 61 -11.53 4.40 2.95
N THR A 62 -11.28 4.73 4.21
CA THR A 62 -11.82 5.89 4.94
C THR A 62 -10.66 6.73 5.51
N ASN A 63 -10.84 8.05 5.57
CA ASN A 63 -9.86 8.99 6.14
C ASN A 63 -8.42 8.82 5.58
N PHE A 64 -8.30 8.69 4.26
CA PHE A 64 -7.02 8.52 3.57
C PHE A 64 -6.60 9.80 2.85
N TYR A 65 -5.29 9.94 2.62
CA TYR A 65 -4.73 10.96 1.74
C TYR A 65 -4.52 10.36 0.35
N ALA A 66 -5.06 10.99 -0.68
CA ALA A 66 -4.88 10.59 -2.07
C ALA A 66 -3.98 11.60 -2.79
N SER A 67 -3.04 11.09 -3.56
CA SER A 67 -2.23 11.90 -4.47
C SER A 67 -1.98 11.14 -5.75
N ASN A 68 -1.84 11.87 -6.87
CA ASN A 68 -1.52 11.24 -8.14
C ASN A 68 -0.11 10.64 -8.09
N SER A 69 0.05 9.45 -8.65
CA SER A 69 1.38 8.87 -8.85
C SER A 69 2.21 9.77 -9.76
N LYS A 70 3.51 9.86 -9.51
CA LYS A 70 4.40 10.62 -10.39
C LYS A 70 4.45 9.91 -11.74
N VAL A 71 4.18 10.66 -12.81
CA VAL A 71 4.14 10.18 -14.20
C VAL A 71 5.38 9.38 -14.60
N MET A 72 6.54 9.68 -14.00
CA MET A 72 7.81 8.98 -14.24
C MET A 72 7.83 7.48 -13.85
N TYR A 73 6.86 7.01 -13.07
CA TYR A 73 6.79 5.61 -12.60
C TYR A 73 5.69 4.79 -13.29
N HIS A 74 5.03 5.34 -14.31
CA HIS A 74 4.11 4.57 -15.14
C HIS A 74 4.91 3.66 -16.07
N VAL A 75 4.57 2.38 -16.11
CA VAL A 75 5.07 1.46 -17.14
C VAL A 75 4.25 1.74 -18.39
N ALA A 76 4.94 2.10 -19.49
CA ALA A 76 4.33 2.40 -20.80
C ALA A 76 3.69 1.16 -21.45
#